data_AF-A0AAV5UT07-F1
#
_entry.id   AF-A0AAV5UT07-F1
#
_cell.length_a   1.000
_cell.length_b   1.000
_cell.length_c   1.000
_cell.angle_alpha   90.00
_cell.angle_beta   90.00
_cell.angle_gamma   90.00
#
_symmetry.space_group_name_H-M   'P 1'
#
loop_
_entity.id
_entity.type
_entity.pdbx_description
1 polymer ?
#
loop_
_entity_poly.entity_id
_entity_poly.type
_entity_poly.pdbx_seq_one_letter_code
_entity_poly.pdbx_strand_id
1 'polypeptide(L)'
;MTIATDVLDYSLLTAHFYLLIRLSLSKRKVFRTQFFQLFIITGFFCSLSVIGFIIALRFTYPEDLGWLFKFGFILNSFSVTASTIGKLYMSAIRYAVMRSDSLSENV
;
A
#
# COMPACT_ATOMS: atom_id res chain seq x y z
N MET A 1 9.49 23.02 1.73
CA MET A 1 8.58 22.01 2.33
C MET A 1 7.93 22.62 3.55
N THR A 2 6.61 22.51 3.68
CA THR A 2 5.89 23.04 4.84
C THR A 2 5.77 21.94 5.89
N ILE A 3 6.11 22.24 7.15
CA ILE A 3 6.04 21.28 8.27
C ILE A 3 4.67 20.58 8.34
N ALA A 4 3.62 21.27 7.91
CA ALA A 4 2.26 20.74 7.83
C ALA A 4 2.11 19.51 6.90
N THR A 5 2.75 19.49 5.73
CA THR A 5 2.67 18.32 4.81
C THR A 5 3.35 17.11 5.42
N ASP A 6 4.42 17.34 6.16
CA ASP A 6 5.24 16.28 6.74
C ASP A 6 4.48 15.57 7.87
N VAL A 7 3.90 16.36 8.78
CA VAL A 7 3.05 15.85 9.87
C VAL A 7 1.86 15.07 9.30
N LEU A 8 1.27 15.59 8.21
CA LEU A 8 0.16 14.94 7.55
C LEU A 8 0.58 13.59 6.94
N ASP A 9 1.69 13.52 6.20
CA ASP A 9 2.22 12.29 5.61
C ASP A 9 2.47 11.20 6.67
N TYR A 10 3.15 11.55 7.77
CA TYR A 10 3.45 10.60 8.85
C TYR A 10 2.18 10.14 9.58
N SER A 11 1.24 11.05 9.84
CA SER A 11 -0.04 10.70 10.50
C SER A 11 -0.89 9.77 9.65
N LEU A 12 -1.00 10.03 8.34
CA LEU A 12 -1.70 9.18 7.39
C LEU A 12 -1.03 7.81 7.25
N LEU A 13 0.30 7.77 7.16
CA LEU A 13 1.04 6.51 7.10
C LEU A 13 0.78 5.66 8.34
N THR A 14 0.80 6.26 9.52
CA THR A 14 0.55 5.57 10.80
C THR A 14 -0.89 5.07 10.90
N ALA A 15 -1.86 5.89 10.52
CA ALA A 15 -3.27 5.51 10.48
C ALA A 15 -3.53 4.37 9.49
N HIS A 16 -2.88 4.39 8.33
CA HIS A 16 -2.98 3.36 7.31
C HIS A 16 -2.39 2.03 7.80
N PHE A 17 -1.21 2.04 8.42
CA PHE A 17 -0.62 0.85 9.05
C PHE A 17 -1.52 0.26 10.13
N TYR A 18 -2.08 1.10 11.01
CA TYR A 18 -3.02 0.66 12.04
C TYR A 18 -4.24 -0.04 11.44
N LEU A 19 -4.80 0.52 10.36
CA LEU A 19 -5.93 -0.08 9.65
C LEU A 19 -5.57 -1.45 9.06
N LEU A 20 -4.39 -1.58 8.43
CA LEU A 20 -3.92 -2.86 7.87
C LEU A 20 -3.70 -3.93 8.95
N ILE A 21 -3.07 -3.56 10.06
CA ILE A 21 -2.86 -4.46 11.21
C ILE A 21 -4.21 -4.90 11.78
N ARG A 22 -5.14 -3.96 11.98
CA ARG A 22 -6.47 -4.27 12.52
C ARG A 22 -7.26 -5.20 11.61
N LEU A 23 -7.19 -4.99 10.28
CA LEU A 23 -7.81 -5.88 9.30
C LEU A 23 -7.18 -7.27 9.32
N SER A 24 -5.85 -7.34 9.38
CA SER A 24 -5.11 -8.61 9.42
C SER A 24 -5.40 -9.43 10.68
N LEU A 25 -5.57 -8.78 11.84
CA LEU A 25 -5.90 -9.44 13.11
C LEU A 25 -7.38 -9.81 13.25
N SER A 26 -8.24 -9.35 12.33
CA SER A 26 -9.67 -9.58 12.44
C SER A 26 -10.03 -11.04 12.16
N LYS A 27 -10.71 -11.69 13.12
CA LYS A 27 -11.11 -13.11 13.02
C LYS A 27 -12.42 -13.34 12.26
N ARG A 28 -13.12 -12.28 11.78
CA ARG A 28 -14.41 -12.46 11.10
C ARG A 28 -14.20 -13.06 9.72
N LYS A 29 -15.03 -14.05 9.35
CA LYS A 29 -14.97 -14.75 8.05
C LYS A 29 -15.06 -13.79 6.85
N VAL A 30 -15.77 -12.67 6.99
CA VAL A 30 -15.90 -11.63 5.96
C VAL A 30 -14.56 -11.01 5.56
N PHE A 31 -13.59 -10.92 6.48
CA PHE A 31 -12.27 -10.33 6.18
C PHE A 31 -11.26 -11.34 5.63
N ARG A 32 -11.69 -12.58 5.39
CA ARG A 32 -10.86 -13.64 4.80
C ARG A 32 -11.15 -13.86 3.30
N THR A 33 -11.98 -13.03 2.68
CA THR A 33 -12.22 -13.12 1.24
C THR A 33 -10.98 -12.70 0.44
N GLN A 34 -10.92 -13.15 -0.82
CA GLN A 34 -9.80 -12.85 -1.72
C GLN A 34 -9.57 -11.35 -1.88
N PHE A 35 -10.66 -10.56 -1.93
CA PHE A 35 -10.58 -9.09 -1.93
C PHE A 35 -9.82 -8.56 -0.73
N PHE A 36 -10.12 -9.01 0.50
CA PHE A 36 -9.46 -8.49 1.68
C PHE A 36 -7.99 -8.90 1.77
N GLN A 37 -7.63 -10.09 1.29
CA GLN A 37 -6.23 -10.51 1.20
C GLN A 37 -5.46 -9.61 0.22
N LEU A 38 -6.00 -9.38 -0.98
CA LEU A 38 -5.42 -8.47 -1.96
C LEU A 38 -5.37 -7.02 -1.46
N PHE A 39 -6.39 -6.58 -0.72
CA PHE A 39 -6.45 -5.27 -0.10
C PHE A 39 -5.30 -5.08 0.90
N ILE A 40 -5.05 -6.06 1.76
CA ILE A 40 -3.95 -5.99 2.74
C ILE A 40 -2.59 -5.96 2.04
N ILE A 41 -2.37 -6.84 1.05
CA ILE A 41 -1.12 -6.90 0.29
C ILE A 41 -0.88 -5.58 -0.46
N THR A 42 -1.90 -5.09 -1.17
CA THR A 42 -1.83 -3.83 -1.93
C THR A 42 -1.59 -2.65 -1.00
N GLY A 43 -2.25 -2.62 0.16
CA GLY A 43 -2.06 -1.58 1.18
C GLY A 43 -0.65 -1.60 1.77
N PHE A 44 -0.06 -2.79 1.96
CA PHE A 44 1.33 -2.90 2.39
C PHE A 44 2.29 -2.29 1.37
N PHE A 45 2.16 -2.62 0.08
CA PHE A 45 2.97 -2.00 -0.98
C PHE A 45 2.73 -0.49 -1.07
N CYS A 46 1.50 -0.02 -0.88
CA CYS A 46 1.21 1.41 -0.85
C CYS A 46 1.90 2.13 0.33
N SER A 47 2.08 1.47 1.46
CA SER A 47 2.81 2.03 2.61
C SER A 47 4.32 2.02 2.37
N LEU A 48 4.82 0.95 1.73
CA LEU A 48 6.22 0.80 1.36
C LEU A 48 6.67 1.85 0.34
N SER A 49 5.79 2.27 -0.57
CA SER A 49 6.11 3.35 -1.51
C SER A 49 6.33 4.69 -0.80
N VAL A 50 5.51 5.03 0.20
CA VAL A 50 5.67 6.26 1.00
C VAL A 50 6.98 6.24 1.78
N ILE A 51 7.35 5.08 2.34
CA ILE A 51 8.65 4.91 3.02
C ILE A 51 9.80 5.13 2.02
N GLY A 52 9.74 4.53 0.83
CA GLY A 52 10.75 4.73 -0.22
C GLY A 52 10.87 6.20 -0.66
N PHE A 53 9.73 6.90 -0.76
CA PHE A 53 9.69 8.33 -1.08
C PHE A 53 10.36 9.18 0.00
N ILE A 54 10.06 8.90 1.27
CA ILE A 54 10.69 9.59 2.42
C ILE A 54 12.20 9.36 2.40
N ILE A 55 12.65 8.12 2.19
CA ILE A 55 14.08 7.79 2.10
C ILE A 55 14.74 8.56 0.95
N ALA A 56 14.13 8.57 -0.24
CA ALA A 56 14.75 9.19 -1.41
C ALA A 56 14.81 10.73 -1.34
N LEU A 57 13.78 11.40 -0.81
CA LEU A 57 13.65 12.86 -0.94
C LEU A 57 13.84 13.65 0.36
N ARG A 58 13.66 13.04 1.54
CA ARG A 58 13.77 13.78 2.81
C ARG A 58 15.18 13.77 3.41
N PHE A 59 16.02 12.82 3.01
CA PHE A 59 17.40 12.74 3.49
C PHE A 59 18.35 13.34 2.46
N THR A 60 19.24 14.21 2.91
CA THR A 60 20.37 14.68 2.11
C THR A 60 21.49 13.66 2.24
N TYR A 61 21.87 13.04 1.12
CA TYR A 61 22.91 12.02 1.11
C TYR A 61 24.25 12.62 0.66
N PRO A 62 25.35 12.38 1.39
CA PRO A 62 26.70 12.57 0.86
C PRO A 62 26.94 11.60 -0.31
N GLU A 63 27.88 11.92 -1.20
CA GLU A 63 28.11 11.14 -2.43
C GLU A 63 28.40 9.65 -2.16
N ASP A 64 29.11 9.35 -1.08
CA ASP A 64 29.42 7.98 -0.64
C ASP A 64 28.18 7.14 -0.31
N LEU A 65 27.06 7.79 0.03
CA LEU A 65 25.77 7.17 0.36
C LEU A 65 24.74 7.28 -0.78
N GLY A 66 25.16 7.66 -1.99
CA GLY A 66 24.26 7.76 -3.15
C GLY A 66 23.53 6.45 -3.52
N TRP A 67 24.02 5.31 -3.05
CA TRP A 67 23.34 4.02 -3.21
C TRP A 67 22.02 3.94 -2.42
N LEU A 68 21.92 4.59 -1.25
CA LEU A 68 20.68 4.64 -0.45
C LEU A 68 19.58 5.42 -1.16
N PHE A 69 19.96 6.53 -1.83
CA PHE A 69 19.04 7.29 -2.68
C PHE A 69 18.47 6.41 -3.80
N LYS A 70 19.36 5.69 -4.52
CA LYS A 70 18.94 4.76 -5.58
C LYS A 70 18.02 3.66 -5.05
N PHE A 71 18.34 3.11 -3.88
CA PHE A 71 17.52 2.11 -3.22
C PHE A 71 16.12 2.65 -2.87
N GLY A 72 16.04 3.84 -2.26
CA GLY A 72 14.76 4.49 -1.96
C GLY A 72 13.91 4.73 -3.20
N PHE A 73 14.53 5.15 -4.31
CA PHE A 73 13.85 5.37 -5.58
C PHE A 73 13.32 4.07 -6.20
N ILE A 74 14.11 2.99 -6.18
CA ILE A 74 13.69 1.67 -6.65
C ILE A 74 12.55 1.14 -5.78
N LEU A 75 12.67 1.24 -4.45
CA LEU A 75 11.65 0.81 -3.50
C LEU A 75 10.34 1.54 -3.76
N ASN A 76 10.39 2.86 -3.95
CA ASN A 76 9.22 3.68 -4.27
C ASN A 76 8.57 3.23 -5.60
N SER A 77 9.33 3.21 -6.69
CA SER A 77 8.83 2.90 -8.03
C SER A 77 8.22 1.50 -8.13
N PHE A 78 8.90 0.50 -7.55
CA PHE A 78 8.42 -0.87 -7.51
C PHE A 78 7.12 -0.98 -6.71
N SER A 79 7.08 -0.35 -5.53
CA SER A 79 5.92 -0.40 -4.63
C SER A 79 4.70 0.32 -5.19
N VAL A 80 4.89 1.46 -5.88
CA VAL A 80 3.81 2.16 -6.61
C VAL A 80 3.25 1.27 -7.71
N THR A 81 4.11 0.62 -8.48
CA THR A 81 3.70 -0.27 -9.57
C THR A 81 2.91 -1.47 -9.03
N ALA A 82 3.43 -2.14 -7.99
CA ALA A 82 2.77 -3.26 -7.33
C ALA A 82 1.41 -2.86 -6.73
N SER A 83 1.34 -1.69 -6.08
CA SER A 83 0.09 -1.14 -5.54
C SER A 83 -0.93 -0.84 -6.64
N THR A 84 -0.49 -0.31 -7.78
CA THR A 84 -1.37 -0.01 -8.92
C THR A 84 -1.94 -1.28 -9.54
N ILE A 85 -1.10 -2.30 -9.75
CA ILE A 85 -1.53 -3.62 -10.23
C ILE A 85 -2.53 -4.25 -9.24
N GLY A 86 -2.23 -4.20 -7.94
CA GLY A 86 -3.13 -4.74 -6.91
C GLY A 86 -4.51 -4.07 -6.91
N LYS A 87 -4.57 -2.73 -7.08
CA LYS A 87 -5.85 -2.00 -7.23
C LYS A 87 -6.62 -2.41 -8.48
N LEU A 88 -5.92 -2.65 -9.59
CA LEU A 88 -6.52 -3.13 -10.83
C LEU A 88 -7.10 -4.55 -10.67
N TYR A 89 -6.40 -5.45 -9.97
CA TYR A 89 -6.95 -6.77 -9.65
C TYR A 89 -8.18 -6.68 -8.73
N MET A 90 -8.14 -5.82 -7.71
CA MET A 90 -9.29 -5.62 -6.83
C MET A 90 -10.51 -5.08 -7.57
N SER A 91 -10.34 -4.14 -8.50
CA SER A 91 -11.44 -3.63 -9.32
C SER A 91 -11.97 -4.70 -10.27
N ALA A 92 -11.10 -5.51 -10.88
CA ALA A 92 -11.49 -6.63 -11.73
C ALA A 92 -12.30 -7.69 -10.98
N ILE A 93 -11.89 -8.07 -9.77
CA ILE A 93 -12.62 -9.02 -8.91
C ILE A 93 -13.99 -8.46 -8.54
N ARG A 94 -14.05 -7.18 -8.12
CA ARG A 94 -15.32 -6.54 -7.78
C ARG A 94 -16.26 -6.45 -8.97
N TYR A 95 -15.73 -6.12 -10.15
CA TYR A 95 -16.49 -6.12 -11.39
C TYR A 95 -17.03 -7.52 -11.73
N ALA A 96 -16.21 -8.57 -11.59
CA ALA A 96 -16.64 -9.95 -11.82
C ALA A 96 -17.77 -10.37 -10.86
N VAL A 97 -17.64 -10.08 -9.57
CA VAL A 97 -18.65 -10.39 -8.54
C VAL A 97 -19.95 -9.61 -8.75
N MET A 98 -19.87 -8.34 -9.19
CA MET A 98 -21.08 -7.56 -9.51
C MET A 98 -21.76 -8.03 -10.79
N ARG A 99 -21.02 -8.64 -11.71
CA ARG A 99 -21.54 -9.18 -12.96
C ARG A 99 -22.13 -10.59 -12.79
N SER A 100 -21.72 -11.36 -11.78
CA SER A 100 -22.22 -12.72 -11.57
C SER A 100 -23.62 -12.72 -10.94
N ASP A 101 -24.49 -13.64 -11.41
CA ASP A 101 -25.86 -13.79 -10.89
C ASP A 101 -25.92 -14.19 -9.40
N SER A 102 -24.83 -14.77 -8.89
CA SER A 102 -24.62 -14.92 -7.45
C SER A 102 -23.64 -13.85 -6.97
N LEU A 103 -24.07 -12.99 -6.05
CA LEU A 103 -23.24 -11.99 -5.37
C LEU A 103 -22.31 -12.63 -4.33
N SER A 104 -21.80 -13.83 -4.61
CA SER A 104 -20.91 -14.59 -3.73
C SER A 104 -19.48 -14.47 -4.23
N GLU A 105 -18.59 -13.99 -3.36
CA GLU A 105 -17.15 -13.98 -3.60
C GLU A 105 -16.50 -15.35 -3.29
N ASN A 106 -17.27 -16.29 -2.71
CA ASN A 106 -16.82 -17.66 -2.44
C ASN A 106 -17.15 -18.57 -3.62
N VAL A 107 -16.14 -18.82 -4.46
CA VAL A 107 -16.00 -20.07 -5.21
C VAL A 107 -14.75 -20.76 -4.66
#